data_AF-X0Z201-F1
#
_entry.id   AF-X0Z201-F1
#
_cell.length_a   1.000
_cell.length_b   1.000
_cell.length_c   1.000
_cell.angle_alpha   90.00
_cell.angle_beta   90.00
_cell.angle_gamma   90.00
#
_symmetry.space_group_name_H-M   'P 1'
#
loop_
_entity.id
_entity.type
_entity.pdbx_description
1 polymer ?
#
loop_
_entity_poly.entity_id
_entity_poly.type
_entity_poly.pdbx_seq_one_letter_code
_entity_poly.pdbx_strand_id
1 'polypeptide(L)' 'IKFNLDERGAELESDATAVFGGMPFRHFSFTKPFLVLLMRKGAEKPYFVLWVANAEVLVSGD' A
#
# COMPACT_ATOMS: atom_id res chain seq x y z
N ILE A 1 -9.39 11.60 -5.19
CA ILE A 1 -8.21 10.90 -4.62
C ILE A 1 -7.49 10.26 -5.79
N LYS A 2 -6.27 10.70 -6.12
CA LYS A 2 -5.41 10.02 -7.09
C LYS A 2 -4.52 9.10 -6.26
N PHE A 3 -4.76 7.80 -6.34
CA PHE A 3 -4.03 6.79 -5.58
C PHE A 3 -3.20 5.98 -6.58
N ASN A 4 -1.87 6.10 -6.49
CA ASN A 4 -0.93 5.35 -7.31
C ASN A 4 -0.09 4.48 -6.37
N LEU A 5 -0.11 3.17 -6.60
CA LEU A 5 0.57 2.16 -5.77
C LEU A 5 1.26 1.18 -6.72
N ASP A 6 2.58 1.19 -6.73
CA ASP A 6 3.43 0.32 -7.55
C ASP A 6 4.31 -0.57 -6.67
N GLU A 7 5.25 -1.35 -7.25
CA GLU A 7 6.14 -2.20 -6.47
C GLU A 7 7.11 -1.44 -5.55
N ARG A 8 7.31 -0.13 -5.78
CA ARG A 8 8.13 0.74 -4.94
C ARG A 8 7.32 1.34 -3.79
N GLY A 9 6.00 1.18 -3.81
CA GLY A 9 5.08 1.62 -2.78
C GLY A 9 4.08 2.65 -3.31
N ALA A 10 3.58 3.50 -2.42
CA ALA A 10 2.71 4.60 -2.82
C ALA A 10 3.57 5.84 -3.09
N GLU A 11 3.29 6.55 -4.17
CA GLU A 11 3.93 7.84 -4.44
C GLU A 11 3.55 8.83 -3.32
N LEU A 12 4.56 9.26 -2.55
CA LEU A 12 4.40 10.12 -1.39
C LEU A 12 5.27 11.37 -1.57
N GLU A 13 4.69 12.56 -1.45
CA GLU A 13 5.45 13.82 -1.60
C GLU A 13 6.51 14.04 -0.50
N SER A 14 6.46 13.26 0.60
CA SER A 14 7.39 13.36 1.72
C SER A 14 7.60 11.99 2.37
N ASP A 15 8.74 11.35 2.08
CA ASP A 15 9.19 10.11 2.71
C ASP A 15 10.18 10.40 3.85
N ALA A 16 10.07 9.64 4.95
CA ALA A 16 11.03 9.64 6.04
C ALA A 16 11.38 8.17 6.36
N THR A 17 12.42 7.67 5.72
CA THR A 17 12.86 6.29 5.90
C THR A 17 13.74 6.14 7.13
N ALA A 18 13.24 5.51 8.19
CA ALA A 18 14.03 5.11 9.35
C ALA A 18 14.48 3.65 9.21
N VAL A 19 15.76 3.42 8.88
CA VAL A 19 16.33 2.08 8.80
C VAL A 19 16.79 1.65 10.20
N PHE A 20 15.97 0.88 10.90
CA PHE A 20 16.37 0.21 12.14
C PHE A 20 17.03 -1.14 11.80
N GLY A 21 18.36 -1.20 11.90
CA GLY A 21 19.11 -2.46 11.74
C GLY A 21 18.79 -3.45 12.85
N GLY A 22 18.40 -4.68 12.49
CA GLY A 22 18.32 -5.81 13.43
C GLY A 22 17.02 -6.61 13.44
N MET A 23 15.95 -6.16 12.78
CA MET A 23 14.74 -6.99 12.61
C MET A 23 14.89 -7.88 11.37
N PRO A 24 14.61 -9.20 11.45
CA PRO A 24 14.54 -10.04 10.27
C PRO A 24 13.50 -9.47 9.31
N PHE A 25 13.91 -9.23 8.06
CA PHE A 25 13.01 -8.75 7.01
C PHE A 25 11.89 -9.76 6.83
N ARG A 26 10.68 -9.38 7.25
CA ARG A 26 9.49 -10.20 7.04
C ARG A 26 9.01 -9.98 5.61
N HIS A 27 9.06 -11.05 4.80
CA HIS A 27 8.54 -11.05 3.45
C HIS A 27 7.07 -11.50 3.46
N PHE A 28 6.18 -10.68 2.93
CA PHE A 28 4.77 -11.00 2.77
C PHE A 28 4.39 -10.99 1.30
N SER A 29 3.74 -12.06 0.84
CA SER A 29 3.27 -12.20 -0.54
C SER A 29 1.74 -12.29 -0.56
N PHE A 30 1.10 -11.31 -1.19
CA PHE A 30 -0.36 -11.21 -1.30
C PHE A 30 -0.81 -11.60 -2.72
N THR A 31 -0.90 -12.90 -2.98
CA THR A 31 -1.22 -13.48 -4.30
C THR A 31 -2.71 -13.79 -4.52
N LYS A 32 -3.55 -13.51 -3.53
CA LYS A 32 -5.01 -13.74 -3.54
C LYS A 32 -5.73 -12.42 -3.29
N PRO A 33 -7.05 -12.32 -3.58
CA PRO A 33 -7.80 -11.09 -3.36
C PRO A 33 -7.57 -10.48 -1.97
N PHE A 34 -7.36 -9.17 -1.94
CA PHE A 34 -6.99 -8.44 -0.74
C PHE A 34 -7.67 -7.07 -0.67
N LEU A 35 -7.69 -6.48 0.52
CA LEU A 35 -8.29 -5.19 0.80
C LEU A 35 -7.21 -4.14 1.09
N VAL A 36 -7.25 -3.01 0.40
CA VAL A 36 -6.43 -1.83 0.71
C VAL A 36 -7.30 -0.84 1.48
N LEU A 37 -6.83 -0.45 2.66
CA LEU A 37 -7.44 0.56 3.51
C LEU A 37 -6.45 1.70 3.76
N LEU A 38 -6.88 2.94 3.54
CA LEU A 38 -6.12 4.11 4.02
C LEU A 38 -6.84 4.74 5.20
N MET A 39 -6.12 4.79 6.32
CA MET A 39 -6.59 5.31 7.60
C MET A 39 -5.78 6.55 7.95
N ARG A 40 -6.44 7.63 8.37
CA ARG A 40 -5.74 8.72 9.05
C ARG A 40 -5.45 8.27 10.47
N LYS A 41 -4.25 8.56 10.99
CA LYS A 41 -3.89 8.20 12.37
C LYS A 41 -4.91 8.78 13.35
N GLY A 42 -5.45 7.94 14.22
CA GLY A 42 -6.48 8.31 15.20
C GLY A 42 -7.91 8.38 14.65
N ALA A 43 -8.15 8.12 13.36
CA ALA A 43 -9.49 8.05 12.80
C ALA A 43 -10.13 6.67 13.03
N GLU A 44 -11.42 6.66 13.33
CA GLU A 44 -12.19 5.42 13.52
C GLU A 44 -12.56 4.74 12.19
N LYS A 45 -12.54 5.49 11.08
CA LYS A 45 -12.98 5.00 9.76
C LYS A 45 -11.95 5.31 8.68
N PRO A 46 -11.81 4.43 7.67
CA PRO A 46 -10.96 4.68 6.51
C PRO A 46 -11.52 5.82 5.68
N TYR A 47 -10.62 6.59 5.08
CA TYR A 47 -10.99 7.55 4.04
C TYR A 47 -10.88 6.94 2.64
N PHE A 48 -10.32 5.72 2.52
CA PHE A 48 -10.23 4.97 1.28
C PHE A 48 -10.34 3.47 1.54
N VAL A 49 -11.13 2.78 0.72
CA VAL A 49 -11.36 1.33 0.76
C VAL A 49 -11.35 0.80 -0.67
N LEU A 50 -10.47 -0.16 -0.97
CA LEU A 50 -10.40 -0.81 -2.28
C LEU A 50 -10.27 -2.32 -2.12
N TRP A 51 -11.23 -3.06 -2.67
CA TRP A 51 -11.15 -4.51 -2.79
C TRP A 51 -10.48 -4.89 -4.11
N VAL A 52 -9.32 -5.51 -4.02
CA VAL A 52 -8.54 -5.95 -5.17
C VAL A 52 -8.88 -7.39 -5.47
N ALA A 53 -9.82 -7.60 -6.39
CA ALA A 53 -10.18 -8.92 -6.88
C ALA A 53 -9.25 -9.41 -8.00
N ASN A 54 -8.69 -8.49 -8.78
CA ASN A 54 -7.68 -8.75 -9.81
C ASN A 54 -6.60 -7.65 -9.75
N ALA A 55 -5.37 -8.04 -9.44
CA ALA A 55 -4.24 -7.12 -9.33
C ALA A 55 -3.68 -6.66 -10.68
N GLU A 56 -3.98 -7.37 -11.78
CA GLU A 56 -3.55 -7.00 -13.14
C GLU A 56 -4.20 -5.70 -13.65
N VAL A 57 -5.25 -5.22 -12.98
CA VAL A 57 -5.92 -3.94 -13.30
C VAL A 57 -5.27 -2.77 -12.54
N LEU A 58 -4.38 -3.04 -11.57
CA LEU A 58 -3.71 -2.02 -10.76
C LEU A 58 -2.37 -1.57 -11.33
N VAL A 59 -1.83 -2.28 -12.32
CA VAL A 59 -0.65 -1.84 -13.06
C VAL A 59 -1.09 -0.79 -14.08
N SER A 60 -0.58 0.44 -13.99
CA SER A 60 -0.74 1.38 -15.09
C SER A 60 0.04 0.83 -16.29
N GLY A 61 -0.64 0.63 -17.41
CA GLY A 61 0.02 0.25 -18.66
C GLY A 61 1.05 1.30 -19.07
N ASP A 62 2.17 0.82 -19.61
CA ASP A 62 3.04 1.60 -20.48
C ASP A 62 2.30 2.04 -21.76
#